data_AF-A0A958NWV1-F1
#
_entry.id   AF-A0A958NWV1-F1
#
_cell.length_a   1.000
_cell.length_b   1.000
_cell.length_c   1.000
_cell.angle_alpha   90.00
_cell.angle_beta   90.00
_cell.angle_gamma   90.00
#
_symmetry.space_group_name_H-M   'P 1'
#
loop_
_entity.id
_entity.type
_entity.pdbx_description
1 polymer ?
#
loop_
_entity_poly.entity_id
_entity_poly.type
_entity_poly.pdbx_seq_one_letter_code
_entity_poly.pdbx_strand_id
1 'polypeptide(L)'
;MNWLEIIAAAAGSLSVLGIGYWYLRRKSVQPGPPAARSAELPASQLPETLEPVTPPETIETVPVRVPPSLREKLGKTRSRILGNLEGLFGRSAKQGFEPKDWDELEEGLLAADIGMATTTLLLDRVRESAKRANGASLRDLVRVECENVFTAVEKKIIGNPKPLVISIVGVNGVGKTTTIGKLASRFIKEGRSVLLGAADTFRAGAISQLKVWADRSGAQLVAGREGGDPGAVAFDALTAGVSRGMDVVILDTAGRLHTKSNLMDELKKVHRVMTKVIAEAPHETWLVLDGTLGQNSVRQAMEFGAAL
;
A
#
# COMPACT_ATOMS: atom_id res chain seq x y z
N MET A 1 46.52 40.80 -29.96
CA MET A 1 46.54 39.48 -29.32
C MET A 1 46.29 38.46 -30.40
N ASN A 2 47.32 37.70 -30.76
CA ASN A 2 47.34 36.92 -32.01
C ASN A 2 46.55 35.62 -31.79
N TRP A 3 45.70 35.19 -32.74
CA TRP A 3 44.86 33.99 -32.58
C TRP A 3 45.66 32.70 -32.31
N LEU A 4 46.93 32.68 -32.69
CA LEU A 4 47.88 31.59 -32.42
C LEU A 4 48.27 31.46 -30.94
N GLU A 5 48.25 32.56 -30.16
CA GLU A 5 48.57 32.52 -28.73
C GLU A 5 47.43 31.92 -27.89
N ILE A 6 46.18 32.08 -28.34
CA ILE A 6 44.99 31.55 -27.65
C ILE A 6 44.90 30.02 -27.81
N ILE A 7 45.32 29.47 -28.95
CA ILE A 7 45.34 28.02 -29.19
C ILE A 7 46.47 27.34 -28.41
N ALA A 8 47.63 27.99 -28.27
CA ALA A 8 48.74 27.47 -27.47
C ALA A 8 48.41 27.40 -25.96
N ALA A 9 47.65 28.37 -25.44
CA ALA A 9 47.19 28.38 -24.05
C ALA A 9 46.14 27.28 -23.74
N ALA A 10 45.31 26.92 -24.73
CA ALA A 10 44.29 25.87 -24.60
C ALA A 10 44.87 24.44 -24.66
N ALA A 11 45.95 24.22 -25.41
CA ALA A 11 46.60 22.91 -25.50
C ALA A 11 47.44 22.57 -24.24
N GLY A 12 48.05 23.57 -23.61
CA GLY A 12 48.82 23.39 -22.38
C GLY A 12 47.97 23.00 -21.16
N SER A 13 46.71 23.42 -21.12
CA SER A 13 45.81 23.22 -19.98
C SER A 13 45.11 21.85 -19.97
N LEU A 14 44.91 21.19 -21.12
CA LEU A 14 44.43 19.80 -21.16
C LEU A 14 45.47 18.77 -20.71
N SER A 15 46.76 19.06 -20.91
CA SER A 15 47.87 18.15 -20.57
C SER A 15 48.06 18.00 -19.05
N VAL A 16 47.82 19.07 -18.28
CA VAL A 16 47.97 19.09 -16.82
C VAL A 16 46.79 18.38 -16.12
N LEU A 17 45.58 18.50 -16.67
CA LEU A 17 44.39 17.81 -16.14
C LEU A 17 44.42 16.29 -16.39
N GLY A 18 44.95 15.85 -17.55
CA GLY A 18 45.10 14.42 -17.87
C GLY A 18 46.10 13.70 -16.97
N ILE A 19 47.21 14.34 -16.63
CA ILE A 19 48.25 13.78 -15.74
C ILE A 19 47.74 13.75 -14.28
N GLY A 20 47.02 14.79 -13.84
CA GLY A 20 46.41 14.83 -12.50
C GLY A 20 45.35 13.75 -12.28
N TYR A 21 44.51 13.48 -13.28
CA TYR A 21 43.50 12.42 -13.22
C TYR A 21 44.12 11.01 -13.24
N TRP A 22 45.19 10.80 -14.02
CA TRP A 22 45.94 9.54 -14.03
C TRP A 22 46.68 9.27 -12.70
N TYR A 23 47.25 10.31 -12.08
CA TYR A 23 47.95 10.19 -10.80
C TYR A 23 47.00 9.95 -9.62
N LEU A 24 45.83 10.59 -9.60
CA LEU A 24 44.81 10.39 -8.57
C LEU A 24 44.13 9.01 -8.66
N ARG A 25 44.00 8.44 -9.87
CA ARG A 25 43.46 7.08 -10.06
C ARG A 25 44.44 5.97 -9.67
N ARG A 26 45.74 6.27 -9.58
CA ARG A 26 46.78 5.29 -9.20
C ARG A 26 46.94 5.13 -7.68
N LYS A 27 46.36 6.01 -6.86
CA LYS A 27 46.58 6.06 -5.41
C LYS A 27 45.53 5.34 -4.55
N SER A 28 44.55 4.64 -5.14
CA SER A 28 43.46 3.98 -4.40
C SER A 28 43.34 2.45 -4.59
N VAL A 29 44.39 1.79 -5.08
CA VAL A 29 44.44 0.31 -5.10
C VAL A 29 45.52 -0.17 -4.15
N GLN A 30 45.12 -0.60 -2.95
CA GLN A 30 45.99 -1.44 -2.13
C GLN A 30 45.96 -2.88 -2.67
N PRO A 31 47.10 -3.57 -2.80
CA PRO A 31 47.12 -4.97 -3.14
C PRO A 31 46.63 -5.81 -1.96
N GLY A 32 45.72 -6.75 -2.22
CA GLY A 32 45.33 -7.78 -1.26
C GLY A 32 46.50 -8.72 -0.93
N PRO A 33 46.39 -9.51 0.15
CA PRO A 33 47.48 -10.38 0.61
C PRO A 33 47.88 -11.42 -0.44
N PRO A 34 49.16 -11.86 -0.45
CA PRO A 34 49.71 -12.70 -1.51
C PRO A 34 49.04 -14.08 -1.54
N ALA A 35 48.77 -14.56 -2.76
CA ALA A 35 48.28 -15.91 -3.01
C ALA A 35 49.24 -16.94 -2.41
N ALA A 36 48.68 -17.85 -1.62
CA ALA A 36 49.39 -19.01 -1.10
C ALA A 36 49.96 -19.83 -2.28
N ARG A 37 51.22 -20.24 -2.10
CA ARG A 37 51.97 -21.13 -3.00
C ARG A 37 51.13 -22.32 -3.43
N SER A 38 51.17 -22.60 -4.73
CA SER A 38 50.78 -23.86 -5.33
C SER A 38 51.56 -25.00 -4.66
N ALA A 39 50.91 -25.72 -3.75
CA ALA A 39 51.36 -27.03 -3.36
C ALA A 39 50.87 -28.00 -4.44
N GLU A 40 51.80 -28.59 -5.17
CA GLU A 40 51.54 -29.77 -6.00
C GLU A 40 50.92 -30.85 -5.11
N LEU A 41 49.68 -31.21 -5.40
CA LEU A 41 49.04 -32.40 -4.85
C LEU A 41 49.60 -33.63 -5.58
N PRO A 42 49.90 -34.74 -4.88
CA PRO A 42 50.44 -35.93 -5.49
C PRO A 42 49.48 -36.56 -6.50
N ALA A 43 50.01 -36.90 -7.67
CA ALA A 43 49.33 -37.71 -8.66
C ALA A 43 49.22 -39.17 -8.20
N SER A 44 48.17 -39.49 -7.43
CA SER A 44 47.63 -40.87 -7.36
C SER A 44 46.32 -40.89 -6.59
N GLN A 45 45.21 -40.92 -7.31
CA GLN A 45 43.95 -41.62 -7.01
C GLN A 45 42.85 -41.03 -7.91
N LEU A 46 42.80 -41.52 -9.14
CA LEU A 46 41.59 -41.42 -9.96
C LEU A 46 40.65 -42.53 -9.50
N PRO A 47 39.44 -42.25 -9.01
CA PRO A 47 38.39 -43.26 -9.03
C PRO A 47 37.98 -43.51 -10.49
N GLU A 48 38.17 -44.76 -10.92
CA GLU A 48 37.57 -45.32 -12.13
C GLU A 48 36.04 -45.21 -12.07
N THR A 49 35.44 -45.05 -13.25
CA THR A 49 34.00 -45.05 -13.57
C THR A 49 33.21 -43.78 -13.23
N LEU A 50 33.10 -42.90 -14.24
CA LEU A 50 32.03 -41.91 -14.31
C LEU A 50 30.73 -42.63 -14.74
N GLU A 51 29.79 -42.78 -13.82
CA GLU A 51 28.42 -43.14 -14.20
C GLU A 51 27.79 -41.99 -15.01
N PRO A 52 27.01 -42.30 -16.07
CA PRO A 52 26.39 -41.27 -16.89
C PRO A 52 25.35 -40.48 -16.08
N VAL A 53 25.54 -39.17 -15.99
CA VAL A 53 24.60 -38.22 -15.38
C VAL A 53 23.27 -38.31 -16.13
N THR A 54 22.24 -38.82 -15.46
CA THR A 54 20.85 -38.77 -15.94
C THR A 54 20.40 -37.31 -16.06
N PRO A 55 19.64 -36.93 -17.11
CA PRO A 55 19.12 -35.57 -17.25
C PRO A 55 18.30 -35.17 -16.02
N PRO A 56 18.32 -33.88 -15.61
CA PRO A 56 17.65 -33.44 -14.39
C PRO A 56 16.16 -33.73 -14.46
N GLU A 57 15.65 -34.20 -13.32
CA GLU A 57 14.26 -34.50 -13.07
C GLU A 57 13.34 -33.34 -13.48
N THR A 58 12.16 -33.77 -13.89
CA THR A 58 11.00 -32.98 -14.32
C THR A 58 10.85 -31.70 -13.48
N ILE A 59 10.70 -30.56 -14.16
CA ILE A 59 10.28 -29.30 -13.52
C ILE A 59 8.99 -29.59 -12.77
N GLU A 60 9.04 -29.69 -11.43
CA GLU A 60 7.86 -29.68 -10.59
C GLU A 60 7.11 -28.38 -10.90
N THR A 61 5.98 -28.50 -11.59
CA THR A 61 5.07 -27.39 -11.80
C THR A 61 4.60 -26.95 -10.42
N VAL A 62 5.15 -25.85 -9.90
CA VAL A 62 4.63 -25.22 -8.69
C VAL A 62 3.15 -24.97 -8.94
N PRO A 63 2.23 -25.60 -8.18
CA PRO A 63 0.81 -25.49 -8.46
C PRO A 63 0.42 -24.01 -8.39
N VAL A 64 -0.26 -23.54 -9.44
CA VAL A 64 -0.78 -22.18 -9.50
C VAL A 64 -1.69 -21.98 -8.28
N ARG A 65 -1.20 -21.25 -7.29
CA ARG A 65 -1.92 -21.00 -6.04
C ARG A 65 -3.09 -20.08 -6.33
N VAL A 66 -4.28 -20.65 -6.50
CA VAL A 66 -5.52 -19.87 -6.64
C VAL A 66 -5.69 -19.02 -5.37
N PRO A 67 -5.79 -17.68 -5.49
CA PRO A 67 -5.99 -16.84 -4.33
C PRO A 67 -7.35 -17.16 -3.69
N PRO A 68 -7.44 -17.27 -2.35
CA PRO A 68 -8.69 -17.59 -1.69
C PRO A 68 -9.74 -16.52 -1.97
N SER A 69 -10.97 -16.96 -2.13
CA SER A 69 -12.15 -16.12 -2.31
C SER A 69 -12.35 -15.19 -1.10
N LEU A 70 -13.09 -14.09 -1.29
CA LEU A 70 -13.44 -13.21 -0.17
C LEU A 70 -14.22 -13.96 0.92
N ARG A 71 -15.08 -14.91 0.51
CA ARG A 71 -15.86 -15.76 1.42
C ARG A 71 -14.99 -16.62 2.32
N GLU A 72 -13.86 -17.13 1.82
CA GLU A 72 -12.89 -17.90 2.60
C GLU A 72 -12.08 -16.99 3.51
N LYS A 73 -11.62 -15.84 3.02
CA LYS A 73 -10.89 -14.84 3.82
C LYS A 73 -11.71 -14.34 5.01
N LEU A 74 -13.02 -14.18 4.83
CA LEU A 74 -13.96 -13.76 5.88
C LEU A 74 -14.53 -14.94 6.69
N GLY A 75 -13.98 -16.15 6.55
CA GLY A 75 -14.48 -17.34 7.24
C GLY A 75 -14.58 -17.18 8.76
N LYS A 76 -13.54 -16.63 9.40
CA LYS A 76 -13.52 -16.38 10.85
C LYS A 76 -14.60 -15.38 11.29
N THR A 77 -14.72 -14.27 10.58
CA THR A 77 -15.76 -13.24 10.83
C THR A 77 -17.14 -13.83 10.66
N ARG A 78 -17.37 -14.57 9.57
CA ARG A 78 -18.64 -15.24 9.29
C ARG A 78 -19.01 -16.23 10.40
N SER A 79 -18.07 -17.05 10.86
CA SER A 79 -18.31 -18.00 11.94
C SER A 79 -18.65 -17.31 13.26
N ARG A 80 -18.01 -16.18 13.59
CA ARG A 80 -18.35 -15.39 14.78
C ARG A 80 -19.74 -14.76 14.69
N ILE A 81 -20.04 -14.07 13.58
CA ILE A 81 -21.34 -13.39 13.39
C ILE A 81 -22.48 -14.40 13.32
N LEU A 82 -22.35 -15.40 12.44
CA LEU A 82 -23.41 -16.38 12.25
C LEU A 82 -23.54 -17.31 13.45
N GLY A 83 -22.44 -17.73 14.08
CA GLY A 83 -22.50 -18.59 15.27
C GLY A 83 -23.30 -17.96 16.42
N ASN A 84 -23.14 -16.65 16.63
CA ASN A 84 -23.89 -15.92 17.65
C ASN A 84 -25.39 -15.74 17.30
N LEU A 85 -25.75 -15.77 16.01
CA LEU A 85 -27.09 -15.44 15.53
C LEU A 85 -27.84 -16.63 14.89
N GLU A 86 -27.23 -17.81 14.77
CA GLU A 86 -27.80 -18.95 14.06
C GLU A 86 -29.05 -19.50 14.77
N GLY A 87 -29.03 -19.54 16.11
CA GLY A 87 -30.19 -19.90 16.92
C GLY A 87 -31.36 -18.94 16.72
N LEU A 88 -31.08 -17.64 16.78
CA LEU A 88 -32.05 -16.57 16.52
C LEU A 88 -32.66 -16.67 15.13
N PHE A 89 -31.83 -16.76 14.08
CA PHE A 89 -32.29 -16.86 12.71
C PHE A 89 -33.11 -18.14 12.45
N GLY A 90 -32.75 -19.27 13.08
CA GLY A 90 -33.50 -20.51 12.98
C GLY A 90 -34.88 -20.46 13.64
N ARG A 91 -34.99 -19.83 14.82
CA ARG A 91 -36.27 -19.65 15.53
C ARG A 91 -37.18 -18.66 14.80
N SER A 92 -36.64 -17.51 14.44
CA SER A 92 -37.36 -16.42 13.78
C SER A 92 -38.03 -16.82 12.47
N ALA A 93 -37.39 -17.71 11.70
CA ALA A 93 -37.95 -18.24 10.45
C ALA A 93 -39.16 -19.17 10.66
N LYS A 94 -39.33 -19.76 11.85
CA LYS A 94 -40.40 -20.71 12.17
C LYS A 94 -41.58 -20.08 12.91
N GLN A 95 -41.32 -19.08 13.75
CA GLN A 95 -42.28 -18.60 14.75
C GLN A 95 -42.57 -17.09 14.66
N GLY A 96 -41.94 -16.36 13.73
CA GLY A 96 -41.95 -14.89 13.73
C GLY A 96 -40.96 -14.32 14.73
N PHE A 97 -41.00 -13.00 14.96
CA PHE A 97 -40.05 -12.30 15.85
C PHE A 97 -40.73 -11.86 17.15
N GLU A 98 -40.19 -12.24 18.30
CA GLU A 98 -40.61 -11.79 19.63
C GLU A 98 -39.79 -10.57 20.10
N PRO A 99 -40.26 -9.82 21.13
CA PRO A 99 -39.47 -8.73 21.71
C PRO A 99 -38.03 -9.10 22.07
N LYS A 100 -37.83 -10.30 22.66
CA LYS A 100 -36.51 -10.83 23.05
C LYS A 100 -35.55 -11.06 21.88
N ASP A 101 -36.09 -11.30 20.67
CA ASP A 101 -35.29 -11.57 19.47
C ASP A 101 -34.53 -10.31 19.03
N TRP A 102 -35.05 -9.12 19.37
CA TRP A 102 -34.37 -7.86 19.09
C TRP A 102 -33.17 -7.64 20.01
N ASP A 103 -33.30 -8.01 21.30
CA ASP A 103 -32.22 -7.89 22.27
C ASP A 103 -31.09 -8.86 21.91
N GLU A 104 -31.41 -10.10 21.53
CA GLU A 104 -30.43 -11.09 21.06
C GLU A 104 -29.74 -10.66 19.75
N LEU A 105 -30.48 -10.02 18.83
CA LEU A 105 -29.90 -9.44 17.62
C LEU A 105 -28.93 -8.30 17.94
N GLU A 106 -29.31 -7.41 18.87
CA GLU A 106 -28.47 -6.31 19.34
C GLU A 106 -27.16 -6.83 19.93
N GLU A 107 -27.26 -7.76 20.89
CA GLU A 107 -26.09 -8.39 21.54
C GLU A 107 -25.17 -9.05 20.51
N GLY A 108 -25.74 -9.80 19.56
CA GLY A 108 -24.96 -10.48 18.52
C GLY A 108 -24.25 -9.52 17.56
N LEU A 109 -24.86 -8.39 17.20
CA LEU A 109 -24.25 -7.34 16.38
C LEU A 109 -23.14 -6.60 17.13
N LEU A 110 -23.34 -6.29 18.41
CA LEU A 110 -22.33 -5.65 19.25
C LEU A 110 -21.12 -6.56 19.48
N ALA A 111 -21.36 -7.85 19.75
CA ALA A 111 -20.30 -8.86 19.89
C ALA A 111 -19.49 -9.06 18.59
N ALA A 112 -20.03 -8.63 17.45
CA ALA A 112 -19.38 -8.67 16.15
C ALA A 112 -18.58 -7.40 15.79
N ASP A 113 -18.33 -6.50 16.75
CA ASP A 113 -17.65 -5.22 16.54
C ASP A 113 -18.36 -4.27 15.55
N ILE A 114 -19.69 -4.36 15.39
CA ILE A 114 -20.47 -3.41 14.55
C ILE A 114 -20.52 -2.01 15.19
N GLY A 115 -20.54 -1.96 16.52
CA GLY A 115 -20.60 -0.72 17.31
C GLY A 115 -22.03 -0.23 17.55
N MET A 116 -22.22 0.56 18.62
CA MET A 116 -23.53 0.97 19.10
C MET A 116 -24.36 1.71 18.04
N ALA A 117 -23.82 2.80 17.48
CA ALA A 117 -24.57 3.66 16.57
C ALA A 117 -25.07 2.91 15.31
N THR A 118 -24.21 2.07 14.71
CA THR A 118 -24.59 1.26 13.54
C THR A 118 -25.55 0.13 13.92
N THR A 119 -25.41 -0.46 15.10
CA THR A 119 -26.33 -1.47 15.60
C THR A 119 -27.73 -0.90 15.82
N THR A 120 -27.85 0.24 16.50
CA THR A 120 -29.13 0.94 16.67
C THR A 120 -29.76 1.29 15.33
N LEU A 121 -28.99 1.86 14.40
CA LEU A 121 -29.45 2.17 13.04
C LEU A 121 -29.98 0.93 12.31
N LEU A 122 -29.27 -0.19 12.39
CA LEU A 122 -29.69 -1.44 11.75
C LEU A 122 -30.95 -1.99 12.41
N LEU A 123 -31.04 -2.02 13.74
CA LEU A 123 -32.21 -2.50 14.46
C LEU A 123 -33.46 -1.70 14.10
N ASP A 124 -33.37 -0.38 14.08
CA ASP A 124 -34.50 0.49 13.72
C ASP A 124 -34.97 0.23 12.29
N ARG A 125 -34.03 0.13 11.33
CA ARG A 125 -34.36 -0.18 9.93
C ARG A 125 -34.99 -1.56 9.77
N VAL A 126 -34.43 -2.57 10.44
CA VAL A 126 -34.93 -3.95 10.37
C VAL A 126 -36.32 -4.04 11.01
N ARG A 127 -36.58 -3.33 12.13
CA ARG A 127 -37.91 -3.23 12.75
C ARG A 127 -38.94 -2.62 11.80
N GLU A 128 -38.60 -1.51 11.15
CA GLU A 128 -39.50 -0.87 10.18
C GLU A 128 -39.73 -1.71 8.93
N SER A 129 -38.72 -2.45 8.47
CA SER A 129 -38.87 -3.39 7.35
C SER A 129 -39.70 -4.63 7.75
N ALA A 130 -39.55 -5.14 8.98
CA ALA A 130 -40.36 -6.25 9.51
C ALA A 130 -41.85 -5.92 9.62
N LYS A 131 -42.22 -4.67 9.97
CA LYS A 131 -43.62 -4.22 9.99
C LYS A 131 -44.29 -4.24 8.61
N ARG A 132 -43.51 -4.10 7.54
CA ARG A 132 -43.99 -3.99 6.16
C ARG A 132 -43.90 -5.31 5.39
N ALA A 133 -42.98 -6.19 5.78
CA ALA A 133 -42.70 -7.43 5.09
C ALA A 133 -43.47 -8.60 5.69
N ASN A 134 -44.54 -9.04 5.02
CA ASN A 134 -45.23 -10.27 5.40
C ASN A 134 -44.37 -11.49 5.03
N GLY A 135 -43.90 -12.23 6.03
CA GLY A 135 -43.27 -13.55 5.85
C GLY A 135 -41.78 -13.55 5.48
N ALA A 136 -41.11 -12.40 5.45
CA ALA A 136 -39.65 -12.35 5.28
C ALA A 136 -38.94 -12.88 6.54
N SER A 137 -37.81 -13.57 6.39
CA SER A 137 -37.00 -14.01 7.53
C SER A 137 -36.20 -12.86 8.13
N LEU A 138 -35.93 -12.88 9.44
CA LEU A 138 -35.09 -11.86 10.11
C LEU A 138 -33.73 -11.73 9.44
N ARG A 139 -33.17 -12.88 9.03
CA ARG A 139 -31.87 -12.96 8.37
C ARG A 139 -31.87 -12.20 7.04
N ASP A 140 -32.92 -12.32 6.25
CA ASP A 140 -33.01 -11.65 4.95
C ASP A 140 -33.24 -10.15 5.14
N LEU A 141 -34.06 -9.75 6.12
CA LEU A 141 -34.24 -8.34 6.49
C LEU A 141 -32.90 -7.71 6.92
N VAL A 142 -32.17 -8.36 7.83
CA VAL A 142 -30.84 -7.89 8.28
C VAL A 142 -29.88 -7.78 7.09
N ARG A 143 -29.86 -8.77 6.19
CA ARG A 143 -29.00 -8.73 5.00
C ARG A 143 -29.32 -7.51 4.14
N VAL A 144 -30.58 -7.32 3.78
CA VAL A 144 -31.02 -6.20 2.93
C VAL A 144 -30.67 -4.86 3.58
N GLU A 145 -30.90 -4.71 4.89
CA GLU A 145 -30.56 -3.45 5.56
C GLU A 145 -29.06 -3.22 5.68
N CYS A 146 -28.24 -4.28 5.84
CA CYS A 146 -26.79 -4.15 5.73
C CYS A 146 -26.37 -3.70 4.32
N GLU A 147 -26.97 -4.25 3.25
CA GLU A 147 -26.72 -3.83 1.87
C GLU A 147 -27.11 -2.36 1.64
N ASN A 148 -28.23 -1.92 2.22
CA ASN A 148 -28.66 -0.52 2.17
C ASN A 148 -27.67 0.41 2.90
N VAL A 149 -27.12 -0.01 4.04
CA VAL A 149 -26.09 0.76 4.76
C VAL A 149 -24.83 0.91 3.90
N PHE A 150 -24.37 -0.15 3.23
CA PHE A 150 -23.20 -0.06 2.34
C PHE A 150 -23.46 0.81 1.11
N THR A 151 -24.62 0.64 0.47
CA THR A 151 -24.99 1.42 -0.72
C THR A 151 -25.06 2.92 -0.40
N ALA A 152 -25.57 3.29 0.78
CA ALA A 152 -25.70 4.69 1.20
C ALA A 152 -24.35 5.41 1.39
N VAL A 153 -23.25 4.68 1.58
CA VAL A 153 -21.91 5.25 1.77
C VAL A 153 -20.98 5.06 0.57
N GLU A 154 -21.48 4.44 -0.51
CA GLU A 154 -20.70 4.25 -1.73
C GLU A 154 -20.38 5.60 -2.37
N LYS A 155 -19.08 5.91 -2.48
CA LYS A 155 -18.59 7.08 -3.21
C LYS A 155 -17.91 6.63 -4.48
N LYS A 156 -18.36 7.15 -5.61
CA LYS A 156 -17.68 6.98 -6.90
C LYS A 156 -16.71 8.13 -7.09
N ILE A 157 -15.54 7.85 -7.65
CA ILE A 157 -14.62 8.88 -8.10
C ILE A 157 -15.33 9.61 -9.25
N ILE A 158 -15.63 10.90 -9.06
CA ILE A 158 -16.30 11.72 -10.07
C ILE A 158 -15.21 12.35 -10.95
N GLY A 159 -15.40 12.29 -12.27
CA GLY A 159 -14.42 12.76 -13.24
C GLY A 159 -13.35 11.73 -13.59
N ASN A 160 -12.53 12.06 -14.59
CA ASN A 160 -11.38 11.24 -15.00
C ASN A 160 -10.11 12.11 -14.98
N PRO A 161 -9.68 12.57 -13.79
CA PRO A 161 -8.51 13.43 -13.69
C PRO A 161 -7.27 12.70 -14.19
N LYS A 162 -6.39 13.43 -14.88
CA LYS A 162 -5.13 12.91 -15.40
C LYS A 162 -3.97 13.86 -15.04
N PRO A 163 -3.12 13.51 -14.06
CA PRO A 163 -3.15 12.27 -13.27
C PRO A 163 -4.26 12.27 -12.20
N LEU A 164 -4.83 11.09 -11.92
CA LEU A 164 -5.58 10.85 -10.68
C LEU A 164 -4.58 10.84 -9.51
N VAL A 165 -4.68 11.84 -8.64
CA VAL A 165 -3.80 11.98 -7.45
C VAL A 165 -4.47 11.37 -6.22
N ILE A 166 -3.84 10.35 -5.64
CA ILE A 166 -4.31 9.62 -4.46
C ILE A 166 -3.30 9.78 -3.32
N SER A 167 -3.73 10.38 -2.20
CA SER A 167 -2.95 10.47 -0.97
C SER A 167 -3.30 9.30 -0.04
N ILE A 168 -2.33 8.41 0.24
CA ILE A 168 -2.55 7.30 1.19
C ILE A 168 -2.11 7.74 2.58
N VAL A 169 -3.03 7.71 3.53
CA VAL A 169 -2.82 8.15 4.92
C VAL A 169 -3.17 7.03 5.91
N GLY A 170 -2.78 7.21 7.16
CA GLY A 170 -3.02 6.25 8.25
C GLY A 170 -1.78 6.02 9.10
N VAL A 171 -1.94 5.28 10.20
CA VAL A 171 -0.86 5.12 11.16
C VAL A 171 0.17 4.07 10.72
N ASN A 172 1.28 3.97 11.44
CA ASN A 172 2.29 2.96 11.16
C ASN A 172 1.72 1.55 11.42
N GLY A 173 2.16 0.57 10.62
CA GLY A 173 1.79 -0.84 10.79
C GLY A 173 0.48 -1.27 10.13
N VAL A 174 -0.46 -0.35 9.82
CA VAL A 174 -1.77 -0.69 9.22
C VAL A 174 -1.71 -1.17 7.76
N GLY A 175 -0.51 -1.16 7.15
CA GLY A 175 -0.30 -1.69 5.81
C GLY A 175 -0.33 -0.67 4.67
N LYS A 176 -0.15 0.63 4.92
CA LYS A 176 -0.11 1.70 3.88
C LYS A 176 0.73 1.36 2.65
N THR A 177 2.04 1.19 2.84
CA THR A 177 2.99 0.90 1.74
C THR A 177 2.63 -0.40 1.00
N THR A 178 2.14 -1.42 1.71
CA THR A 178 1.65 -2.67 1.11
C THR A 178 0.39 -2.45 0.26
N THR A 179 -0.53 -1.61 0.73
CA THR A 179 -1.74 -1.23 -0.01
C THR A 179 -1.37 -0.42 -1.26
N ILE A 180 -0.42 0.51 -1.17
CA ILE A 180 0.10 1.26 -2.32
C ILE A 180 0.63 0.32 -3.40
N GLY A 181 1.48 -0.65 -3.03
CA GLY A 181 2.01 -1.61 -4.00
C GLY A 181 0.94 -2.47 -4.67
N LYS A 182 -0.09 -2.90 -3.91
CA LYS A 182 -1.25 -3.63 -4.46
C LYS A 182 -2.06 -2.76 -5.44
N LEU A 183 -2.30 -1.50 -5.09
CA LEU A 183 -3.01 -0.54 -5.93
C LEU A 183 -2.22 -0.24 -7.21
N ALA A 184 -0.91 -0.04 -7.11
CA ALA A 184 -0.03 0.15 -8.26
C ALA A 184 -0.09 -1.04 -9.21
N SER A 185 0.07 -2.27 -8.70
CA SER A 185 -0.10 -3.48 -9.52
C SER A 185 -1.49 -3.60 -10.14
N ARG A 186 -2.55 -3.16 -9.44
CA ARG A 186 -3.91 -3.18 -9.98
C ARG A 186 -4.06 -2.20 -11.14
N PHE A 187 -3.70 -0.94 -10.96
CA PHE A 187 -3.81 0.08 -12.00
C PHE A 187 -2.94 -0.24 -13.23
N ILE A 188 -1.73 -0.80 -13.02
CA ILE A 188 -0.87 -1.24 -14.12
C ILE A 188 -1.49 -2.41 -14.90
N LYS A 189 -2.13 -3.37 -14.21
CA LYS A 189 -2.89 -4.45 -14.87
C LYS A 189 -4.10 -3.94 -15.64
N GLU A 190 -4.68 -2.82 -15.22
CA GLU A 190 -5.74 -2.10 -15.93
C GLU A 190 -5.19 -1.25 -17.11
N GLY A 191 -3.88 -1.32 -17.40
CA GLY A 191 -3.23 -0.60 -18.50
C GLY A 191 -2.88 0.86 -18.19
N ARG A 192 -2.99 1.30 -16.94
CA ARG A 192 -2.72 2.69 -16.52
C ARG A 192 -1.26 2.87 -16.14
N SER A 193 -0.69 4.00 -16.51
CA SER A 193 0.63 4.44 -16.05
C SER A 193 0.56 4.97 -14.61
N VAL A 194 1.44 4.46 -13.74
CA VAL A 194 1.44 4.78 -12.30
C VAL A 194 2.78 5.37 -11.85
N LEU A 195 2.72 6.48 -11.12
CA LEU A 195 3.85 7.08 -10.43
C LEU A 195 3.62 7.07 -8.91
N LEU A 196 4.61 6.61 -8.15
CA LEU A 196 4.61 6.57 -6.70
C LEU A 196 5.48 7.70 -6.14
N GLY A 197 4.97 8.44 -5.16
CA GLY A 197 5.73 9.45 -4.42
C GLY A 197 6.06 8.96 -3.00
N ALA A 198 7.35 8.92 -2.66
CA ALA A 198 7.83 8.43 -1.36
C ALA A 198 7.89 9.55 -0.30
N ALA A 199 6.72 10.05 0.13
CA ALA A 199 6.64 11.15 1.10
C ALA A 199 6.75 10.70 2.57
N ASP A 200 6.82 9.39 2.86
CA ASP A 200 7.23 8.87 4.17
C ASP A 200 8.76 8.95 4.33
N THR A 201 9.28 10.17 4.50
CA THR A 201 10.72 10.44 4.48
C THR A 201 11.41 10.17 5.82
N PHE A 202 10.68 10.17 6.93
CA PHE A 202 11.24 10.03 8.28
C PHE A 202 11.30 8.59 8.79
N ARG A 203 10.60 7.64 8.16
CA ARG A 203 10.68 6.23 8.55
C ARG A 203 11.86 5.58 7.83
N ALA A 204 12.84 5.14 8.62
CA ALA A 204 14.00 4.44 8.10
C ALA A 204 13.58 3.25 7.23
N GLY A 205 14.15 3.18 6.02
CA GLY A 205 13.86 2.14 5.03
C GLY A 205 12.48 2.24 4.35
N ALA A 206 11.63 3.22 4.66
CA ALA A 206 10.32 3.36 4.00
C ALA A 206 10.45 3.62 2.49
N ILE A 207 11.37 4.50 2.10
CA ILE A 207 11.68 4.77 0.69
C ILE A 207 12.14 3.48 -0.02
N SER A 208 13.07 2.72 0.59
CA SER A 208 13.54 1.45 0.03
C SER A 208 12.42 0.41 -0.06
N GLN A 209 11.53 0.35 0.94
CA GLN A 209 10.37 -0.53 0.93
C GLN A 209 9.41 -0.17 -0.21
N LEU A 210 9.11 1.11 -0.41
CA LEU A 210 8.26 1.57 -1.50
C LEU A 210 8.90 1.31 -2.87
N LYS A 211 10.24 1.45 -2.98
CA LYS A 211 10.98 1.13 -4.21
C LYS A 211 10.82 -0.33 -4.62
N VAL A 212 10.92 -1.28 -3.69
CA VAL A 212 10.68 -2.70 -3.99
C VAL A 212 9.26 -2.93 -4.53
N TRP A 213 8.27 -2.20 -4.00
CA TRP A 213 6.91 -2.26 -4.53
C TRP A 213 6.78 -1.64 -5.92
N ALA A 214 7.44 -0.50 -6.16
CA ALA A 214 7.49 0.15 -7.46
C ALA A 214 8.07 -0.79 -8.53
N ASP A 215 9.23 -1.39 -8.23
CA ASP A 215 9.93 -2.34 -9.11
C ASP A 215 9.05 -3.57 -9.37
N ARG A 216 8.40 -4.10 -8.33
CA ARG A 216 7.51 -5.27 -8.45
C ARG A 216 6.25 -5.00 -9.27
N SER A 217 5.69 -3.79 -9.16
CA SER A 217 4.48 -3.43 -9.92
C SER A 217 4.79 -2.94 -11.33
N GLY A 218 6.01 -2.44 -11.60
CA GLY A 218 6.37 -1.71 -12.80
C GLY A 218 6.01 -0.21 -12.75
N ALA A 219 5.82 0.34 -11.54
CA ALA A 219 5.47 1.74 -11.35
C ALA A 219 6.73 2.60 -11.32
N GLN A 220 6.61 3.87 -11.73
CA GLN A 220 7.70 4.84 -11.56
C GLN A 220 7.75 5.32 -10.11
N LEU A 221 8.93 5.71 -9.63
CA LEU A 221 9.12 6.23 -8.27
C LEU A 221 9.75 7.62 -8.31
N VAL A 222 9.19 8.54 -7.52
CA VAL A 222 9.82 9.80 -7.12
C VAL A 222 10.07 9.73 -5.62
N ALA A 223 11.32 9.95 -5.21
CA ALA A 223 11.73 9.91 -3.82
C ALA A 223 12.74 11.02 -3.55
N GLY A 224 12.64 11.62 -2.36
CA GLY A 224 13.65 12.54 -1.84
C GLY A 224 14.74 11.80 -1.05
N ARG A 225 15.55 12.58 -0.32
CA ARG A 225 16.47 12.03 0.68
C ARG A 225 15.71 11.59 1.94
N GLU A 226 16.25 10.60 2.64
CA GLU A 226 15.79 10.24 3.98
C GLU A 226 15.88 11.44 4.92
N GLY A 227 14.83 11.68 5.73
CA GLY A 227 14.67 12.88 6.54
C GLY A 227 14.41 14.18 5.75
N GLY A 228 14.18 14.10 4.43
CA GLY A 228 13.81 15.24 3.59
C GLY A 228 12.38 15.73 3.84
N ASP A 229 12.03 16.89 3.27
CA ASP A 229 10.66 17.44 3.39
C ASP A 229 9.65 16.63 2.56
N PRO A 230 8.61 16.04 3.17
CA PRO A 230 7.57 15.31 2.44
C PRO A 230 6.82 16.17 1.42
N GLY A 231 6.65 17.46 1.72
CA GLY A 231 6.01 18.42 0.82
C GLY A 231 6.77 18.55 -0.49
N ALA A 232 8.10 18.70 -0.43
CA ALA A 232 8.95 18.71 -1.61
C ALA A 232 8.81 17.43 -2.45
N VAL A 233 8.81 16.25 -1.82
CA VAL A 233 8.62 14.97 -2.55
C VAL A 233 7.24 14.91 -3.22
N ALA A 234 6.19 15.39 -2.54
CA ALA A 234 4.85 15.46 -3.12
C ALA A 234 4.79 16.42 -4.31
N PHE A 235 5.41 17.60 -4.21
CA PHE A 235 5.52 18.55 -5.31
C PHE A 235 6.20 17.92 -6.52
N ASP A 236 7.39 17.34 -6.32
CA ASP A 236 8.17 16.72 -7.39
C ASP A 236 7.43 15.54 -8.03
N ALA A 237 6.74 14.72 -7.24
CA ALA A 237 5.95 13.59 -7.73
C ALA A 237 4.78 14.05 -8.62
N LEU A 238 4.05 15.09 -8.21
CA LEU A 238 2.95 15.64 -9.00
C LEU A 238 3.45 16.34 -10.26
N THR A 239 4.53 17.14 -10.18
CA THR A 239 5.14 17.78 -11.34
C THR A 239 5.63 16.74 -12.35
N ALA A 240 6.29 15.67 -11.87
CA ALA A 240 6.69 14.53 -12.71
C ALA A 240 5.46 13.81 -13.30
N GLY A 241 4.39 13.63 -12.52
CA GLY A 241 3.15 13.02 -12.98
C GLY A 241 2.50 13.79 -14.13
N VAL A 242 2.40 15.12 -14.01
CA VAL A 242 1.84 16.00 -15.04
C VAL A 242 2.73 16.01 -16.29
N SER A 243 4.03 16.28 -16.13
CA SER A 243 4.98 16.39 -17.25
C SER A 243 5.12 15.11 -18.06
N ARG A 244 5.01 13.93 -17.41
CA ARG A 244 5.09 12.62 -18.06
C ARG A 244 3.73 12.12 -18.56
N GLY A 245 2.65 12.87 -18.34
CA GLY A 245 1.30 12.47 -18.74
C GLY A 245 0.80 11.20 -18.04
N MET A 246 1.19 10.98 -16.78
CA MET A 246 0.83 9.79 -16.01
C MET A 246 -0.69 9.72 -15.78
N ASP A 247 -1.24 8.50 -15.70
CA ASP A 247 -2.66 8.30 -15.43
C ASP A 247 -2.99 8.35 -13.93
N VAL A 248 -2.07 7.90 -13.07
CA VAL A 248 -2.24 7.85 -11.61
C VAL A 248 -0.95 8.26 -10.91
N VAL A 249 -1.09 9.09 -9.87
CA VAL A 249 -0.03 9.42 -8.92
C VAL A 249 -0.49 9.01 -7.52
N ILE A 250 0.25 8.12 -6.84
CA ILE A 250 -0.06 7.64 -5.48
C ILE A 250 1.04 8.08 -4.52
N LEU A 251 0.67 8.75 -3.43
CA LEU A 251 1.61 9.24 -2.43
C LEU A 251 1.58 8.37 -1.17
N ASP A 252 2.74 7.85 -0.77
CA ASP A 252 2.96 7.27 0.56
C ASP A 252 3.28 8.40 1.53
N THR A 253 2.59 8.44 2.67
CA THR A 253 2.75 9.51 3.68
C THR A 253 3.21 8.92 5.02
N ALA A 254 3.73 9.79 5.89
CA ALA A 254 4.10 9.39 7.25
C ALA A 254 2.89 8.86 8.04
N GLY A 255 3.13 7.96 9.01
CA GLY A 255 2.09 7.39 9.88
C GLY A 255 2.38 7.43 11.37
N ARG A 256 3.31 8.28 11.82
CA ARG A 256 3.71 8.34 13.23
C ARG A 256 2.63 9.03 14.06
N LEU A 257 1.78 8.26 14.76
CA LEU A 257 0.69 8.80 15.60
C LEU A 257 1.17 9.37 16.95
N HIS A 258 2.41 9.10 17.38
CA HIS A 258 2.87 9.36 18.76
C HIS A 258 2.84 10.84 19.17
N THR A 259 2.66 11.78 18.24
CA THR A 259 2.22 13.16 18.50
C THR A 259 1.13 13.55 17.49
N LYS A 260 -0.14 13.35 17.85
CA LYS A 260 -1.32 13.44 16.96
C LYS A 260 -1.41 14.77 16.18
N SER A 261 -1.11 15.91 16.83
CA SER A 261 -1.14 17.23 16.20
C SER A 261 -0.14 17.34 15.05
N ASN A 262 1.09 16.89 15.28
CA ASN A 262 2.19 17.04 14.32
C ASN A 262 1.94 16.25 13.03
N LEU A 263 1.34 15.05 13.13
CA LEU A 263 1.02 14.25 11.95
C LEU A 263 -0.03 14.92 11.07
N MET A 264 -1.11 15.43 11.67
CA MET A 264 -2.19 16.07 10.91
C MET A 264 -1.73 17.37 10.25
N ASP A 265 -0.91 18.16 10.94
CA ASP A 265 -0.35 19.39 10.38
C ASP A 265 0.62 19.11 9.23
N GLU A 266 1.39 18.03 9.34
CA GLU A 266 2.28 17.56 8.27
C GLU A 266 1.48 17.12 7.03
N LEU A 267 0.43 16.31 7.21
CA LEU A 267 -0.44 15.89 6.11
C LEU A 267 -1.13 17.09 5.43
N LYS A 268 -1.67 18.03 6.21
CA LYS A 268 -2.24 19.29 5.68
C LYS A 268 -1.21 20.10 4.90
N LYS A 269 0.02 20.19 5.41
CA LYS A 269 1.11 20.88 4.70
C LYS A 269 1.39 20.20 3.36
N VAL A 270 1.46 18.87 3.33
CA VAL A 270 1.66 18.10 2.10
C VAL A 270 0.53 18.35 1.10
N HIS A 271 -0.74 18.30 1.53
CA HIS A 271 -1.89 18.60 0.65
C HIS A 271 -1.86 20.04 0.12
N ARG A 272 -1.53 21.04 0.96
CA ARG A 272 -1.35 22.44 0.51
C ARG A 272 -0.21 22.62 -0.50
N VAL A 273 0.78 21.73 -0.50
CA VAL A 273 1.84 21.76 -1.51
C VAL A 273 1.36 21.13 -2.81
N MET A 274 0.56 20.06 -2.75
CA MET A 274 -0.05 19.44 -3.92
C MET A 274 -0.92 20.41 -4.72
N THR A 275 -1.71 21.25 -4.03
CA THR A 275 -2.59 22.24 -4.67
C THR A 275 -1.86 23.29 -5.49
N LYS A 276 -0.54 23.49 -5.26
CA LYS A 276 0.29 24.38 -6.06
C LYS A 276 0.62 23.83 -7.45
N VAL A 277 0.54 22.51 -7.62
CA VAL A 277 0.78 21.83 -8.91
C VAL A 277 -0.53 21.53 -9.62
N ILE A 278 -1.51 20.99 -8.89
CA ILE A 278 -2.84 20.67 -9.40
C ILE A 278 -3.84 21.20 -8.38
N ALA A 279 -4.65 22.20 -8.74
CA ALA A 279 -5.53 22.90 -7.80
C ALA A 279 -6.50 21.98 -7.04
N GLU A 280 -6.97 20.90 -7.69
CA GLU A 280 -7.90 19.92 -7.12
C GLU A 280 -7.20 18.76 -6.37
N ALA A 281 -5.86 18.76 -6.26
CA ALA A 281 -5.13 17.67 -5.62
C ALA A 281 -5.08 17.78 -4.07
N PRO A 282 -5.13 16.64 -3.35
CA PRO A 282 -5.39 15.30 -3.87
C PRO A 282 -6.87 15.12 -4.25
N HIS A 283 -7.13 14.39 -5.34
CA HIS A 283 -8.51 14.06 -5.74
C HIS A 283 -9.12 13.03 -4.79
N GLU A 284 -8.28 12.15 -4.24
CA GLU A 284 -8.66 11.09 -3.33
C GLU A 284 -7.70 11.06 -2.13
N THR A 285 -8.25 11.02 -0.91
CA THR A 285 -7.48 10.74 0.31
C THR A 285 -7.98 9.44 0.91
N TRP A 286 -7.17 8.38 0.82
CA TRP A 286 -7.55 7.06 1.30
C TRP A 286 -6.85 6.73 2.61
N LEU A 287 -7.66 6.54 3.65
CA LEU A 287 -7.21 6.08 4.95
C LEU A 287 -7.08 4.56 4.96
N VAL A 288 -5.90 4.06 5.30
CA VAL A 288 -5.66 2.62 5.51
C VAL A 288 -5.82 2.31 7.00
N LEU A 289 -6.68 1.34 7.29
CA LEU A 289 -6.99 0.89 8.65
C LEU A 289 -6.67 -0.60 8.81
N ASP A 290 -6.31 -1.01 10.02
CA ASP A 290 -6.18 -2.43 10.35
C ASP A 290 -7.53 -2.98 10.84
N GLY A 291 -8.16 -3.83 10.02
CA GLY A 291 -9.44 -4.44 10.35
C GLY A 291 -9.41 -5.38 11.57
N THR A 292 -8.22 -5.82 12.02
CA THR A 292 -8.08 -6.68 13.20
C THR A 292 -8.29 -5.93 14.52
N LEU A 293 -8.25 -4.59 14.49
CA LEU A 293 -8.40 -3.74 15.68
C LEU A 293 -9.86 -3.34 15.96
N GLY A 294 -10.82 -3.76 15.12
CA GLY A 294 -12.26 -3.52 15.32
C GLY A 294 -12.60 -2.04 15.50
N GLN A 295 -13.34 -1.72 16.57
CA GLN A 295 -13.80 -0.36 16.90
C GLN A 295 -12.66 0.66 17.13
N ASN A 296 -11.43 0.21 17.42
CA ASN A 296 -10.27 1.11 17.49
C ASN A 296 -9.97 1.76 16.13
N SER A 297 -10.15 1.01 15.03
CA SER A 297 -9.96 1.53 13.68
C SER A 297 -11.05 2.53 13.31
N VAL A 298 -12.27 2.36 13.81
CA VAL A 298 -13.36 3.35 13.64
C VAL A 298 -13.01 4.67 14.34
N ARG A 299 -12.51 4.61 15.58
CA ARG A 299 -12.03 5.81 16.28
C ARG A 299 -10.91 6.52 15.54
N GLN A 300 -9.95 5.75 15.00
CA GLN A 300 -8.90 6.31 14.15
C GLN A 300 -9.47 6.96 12.89
N ALA A 301 -10.47 6.35 12.25
CA ALA A 301 -11.12 6.94 11.08
C ALA A 301 -11.78 8.28 11.39
N MET A 302 -12.47 8.38 12.53
CA MET A 302 -13.06 9.65 12.98
C MET A 302 -11.99 10.72 13.24
N GLU A 303 -10.86 10.34 13.86
CA GLU A 303 -9.76 11.28 14.11
C GLU A 303 -9.14 11.82 12.81
N PHE A 304 -8.88 10.95 11.82
CA PHE A 304 -8.37 11.38 10.52
C PHE A 304 -9.40 12.19 9.73
N GLY A 305 -10.67 11.79 9.74
CA GLY A 305 -11.75 12.47 9.02
C GLY A 305 -12.14 13.83 9.61
N ALA A 306 -11.90 14.06 10.90
CA ALA A 306 -12.05 15.38 11.51
C ALA A 306 -10.88 16.33 11.17
N ALA A 307 -9.74 15.77 10.74
CA ALA A 307 -8.51 16.51 10.55
C ALA A 307 -8.22 16.86 9.08
N LEU A 308 -8.55 16.00 8.12
CA LEU A 308 -8.27 16.14 6.69
C LEU A 308 -9.54 16.46 5.90
#